data_AF-A0A225DRC4-F1
#
_entry.id   AF-A0A225DRC4-F1
#
_cell.length_a   1.000
_cell.length_b   1.000
_cell.length_c   1.000
_cell.angle_alpha   90.00
_cell.angle_beta   90.00
_cell.angle_gamma   90.00
#
_symmetry.space_group_name_H-M   'P 1'
#
loop_
_entity.id
_entity.type
_entity.pdbx_description
1 polymer ?
#
loop_
_entity_poly.entity_id
_entity_poly.type
_entity_poly.pdbx_seq_one_letter_code
_entity_poly.pdbx_strand_id
1 'polypeptide(L)'
;MIVTFTAPSLPAVAEEAPPPRIKSPVDATTLHHKVLCGYQGWFRCPGDPARQGWRHWSRNGRMIGAGSLSFEMWPDMAEYDDDEKYATPGFMYPDGKPAHLFSSANPKTVDRHFRWMEQYGIDGVFLQRFLVDLNNRSGEQVLTHVRAAAAKTGRAYALCYDLTDAPKDKLFDTLTADWKRLVDEAKVTGDSRYLRHNGKPVLFVWGFYSDRFGPDLANRVIDFFKNDPKYGVTLVGGCQWAWRTEKDLAWAKVFRRFDVISPWNVGNFERVDGRKYAATGYWKDDLEAAKKAGMAYLPVIYPGFSWVNLKGRAATRDTMPRMKGEFFWQQFSAAADLGIDMAYVAMFDEVDEGTAILKVSNTPPTPGRFATYEGLPSDWYLRLTGEGTKVIRGERKNQKTVPIEP
;
A
#
# COMPACT_ATOMS: atom_id res chain seq x y z
N MET A 1 -50.75 46.41 26.95
CA MET A 1 -49.87 45.87 25.89
C MET A 1 -48.65 45.25 26.57
N ILE A 2 -48.61 43.93 26.68
CA ILE A 2 -47.49 43.19 27.30
C ILE A 2 -46.62 42.67 26.15
N VAL A 3 -45.37 43.12 26.11
CA VAL A 3 -44.38 42.67 25.13
C VAL A 3 -43.60 41.52 25.77
N THR A 4 -43.85 40.29 25.30
CA THR A 4 -43.08 39.10 25.67
C THR A 4 -41.84 39.00 24.79
N PHE A 5 -40.65 39.04 25.40
CA PHE A 5 -39.39 38.69 24.75
C PHE A 5 -39.19 37.18 24.79
N THR A 6 -39.06 36.55 23.62
CA THR A 6 -38.63 35.16 23.47
C THR A 6 -37.10 35.11 23.38
N ALA A 7 -36.47 34.37 24.29
CA ALA A 7 -35.03 34.10 24.24
C ALA A 7 -34.71 33.09 23.11
N PRO A 8 -33.58 33.23 22.40
CA PRO A 8 -33.19 32.28 21.36
C PRO A 8 -32.70 30.97 21.99
N SER A 9 -33.15 29.84 21.46
CA SER A 9 -32.71 28.49 21.83
C SER A 9 -31.26 28.25 21.41
N LEU A 10 -30.43 27.77 22.33
CA LEU A 10 -29.08 27.28 22.03
C LEU A 10 -29.15 26.08 21.08
N PRO A 11 -28.21 25.94 20.13
CA PRO A 11 -28.15 24.77 19.25
C PRO A 11 -27.82 23.52 20.08
N ALA A 12 -28.52 22.42 19.79
CA ALA A 12 -28.25 21.13 20.39
C ALA A 12 -26.82 20.69 20.07
N VAL A 13 -26.07 20.31 21.11
CA VAL A 13 -24.77 19.65 20.97
C VAL A 13 -25.00 18.35 20.21
N ALA A 14 -24.38 18.19 19.05
CA ALA A 14 -24.43 16.95 18.30
C ALA A 14 -23.86 15.84 19.18
N GLU A 15 -24.70 14.84 19.47
CA GLU A 15 -24.33 13.65 20.22
C GLU A 15 -23.24 12.91 19.42
N GLU A 16 -22.06 12.75 20.00
CA GLU A 16 -20.95 12.02 19.40
C GLU A 16 -21.42 10.59 19.07
N ALA A 17 -21.27 10.17 17.82
CA ALA A 17 -21.64 8.83 17.40
C ALA A 17 -20.93 7.79 18.29
N PRO A 18 -21.63 6.73 18.74
CA PRO A 18 -21.02 5.72 19.59
C PRO A 18 -19.77 5.13 18.92
N PRO A 19 -18.71 4.81 19.69
CA PRO A 19 -17.49 4.27 19.12
C PRO A 19 -17.82 3.01 18.28
N PRO A 20 -17.26 2.87 17.07
CA PRO A 20 -17.54 1.72 16.24
C PRO A 20 -17.22 0.45 17.03
N ARG A 21 -18.17 -0.50 17.05
CA ARG A 21 -17.94 -1.83 17.64
C ARG A 21 -16.64 -2.39 17.06
N ILE A 22 -15.72 -2.83 17.92
CA ILE A 22 -14.48 -3.51 17.53
C ILE A 22 -14.89 -4.64 16.58
N LYS A 23 -14.55 -4.50 15.30
CA LYS A 23 -14.79 -5.55 14.30
C LYS A 23 -13.91 -6.72 14.70
N SER A 24 -14.44 -7.94 14.63
CA SER A 24 -13.66 -9.15 14.91
C SER A 24 -12.31 -9.10 14.18
N PRO A 25 -11.22 -9.57 14.82
CA PRO A 25 -9.90 -9.60 14.18
C PRO A 25 -9.97 -10.29 12.81
N VAL A 26 -9.20 -9.79 11.86
CA VAL A 26 -9.09 -10.39 10.53
C VAL A 26 -8.58 -11.82 10.68
N ASP A 27 -9.19 -12.75 9.96
CA ASP A 27 -8.66 -14.10 9.88
C ASP A 27 -7.26 -14.07 9.23
N ALA A 28 -6.22 -14.38 9.99
CA ALA A 28 -4.84 -14.37 9.51
C ALA A 28 -4.41 -15.74 8.96
N THR A 29 -5.31 -16.71 8.83
CA THR A 29 -4.94 -18.10 8.46
C THR A 29 -5.02 -18.40 6.96
N THR A 30 -5.54 -17.46 6.16
CA THR A 30 -5.66 -17.59 4.71
C THR A 30 -5.40 -16.26 3.99
N LEU A 31 -5.10 -16.29 2.69
CA LEU A 31 -5.13 -15.12 1.80
C LEU A 31 -6.53 -14.87 1.22
N HIS A 32 -7.38 -15.89 1.16
CA HIS A 32 -8.72 -15.79 0.57
C HIS A 32 -9.60 -14.78 1.29
N HIS A 33 -10.47 -14.13 0.52
CA HIS A 33 -11.44 -13.15 0.97
C HIS A 33 -10.80 -11.92 1.64
N LYS A 34 -9.66 -11.46 1.09
CA LYS A 34 -8.91 -10.31 1.65
C LYS A 34 -8.49 -9.28 0.62
N VAL A 35 -8.51 -8.03 1.09
CA VAL A 35 -7.85 -6.92 0.42
C VAL A 35 -6.73 -6.42 1.33
N LEU A 36 -5.49 -6.66 0.90
CA LEU A 36 -4.28 -6.24 1.60
C LEU A 36 -3.63 -5.08 0.86
N CYS A 37 -3.03 -4.15 1.57
CA CYS A 37 -2.33 -3.02 0.95
C CYS A 37 -0.81 -3.20 0.99
N GLY A 38 -0.10 -2.64 0.01
CA GLY A 38 1.32 -2.33 0.17
C GLY A 38 1.50 -1.25 1.23
N TYR A 39 2.51 -1.40 2.08
CA TYR A 39 2.85 -0.40 3.09
C TYR A 39 4.35 -0.17 3.10
N GLN A 40 4.77 1.03 2.69
CA GLN A 40 6.18 1.38 2.56
C GLN A 40 6.81 1.69 3.92
N GLY A 41 6.17 2.54 4.72
CA GLY A 41 6.65 2.91 6.04
C GLY A 41 8.03 3.58 6.03
N TRP A 42 8.44 4.23 4.94
CA TRP A 42 9.81 4.75 4.73
C TRP A 42 9.98 6.26 4.92
N PHE A 43 8.90 6.99 5.20
CA PHE A 43 8.92 8.44 5.37
C PHE A 43 9.55 8.83 6.69
N ARG A 44 10.51 9.77 6.68
CA ARG A 44 11.25 10.23 7.87
C ARG A 44 11.29 11.74 7.93
N CYS A 45 11.38 12.29 9.14
CA CYS A 45 11.50 13.72 9.37
C CYS A 45 12.70 14.05 10.27
N PRO A 46 13.30 15.25 10.14
CA PRO A 46 14.23 15.74 11.14
C PRO A 46 13.60 15.73 12.54
N GLY A 47 14.37 15.27 13.53
CA GLY A 47 13.89 15.15 14.92
C GLY A 47 13.10 13.87 15.22
N ASP A 48 12.82 13.03 14.22
CA ASP A 48 12.15 11.75 14.43
C ASP A 48 13.06 10.69 15.12
N PRO A 49 12.50 9.56 15.58
CA PRO A 49 13.27 8.49 16.24
C PRO A 49 14.33 7.82 15.35
N ALA A 50 14.24 7.94 14.02
CA ALA A 50 15.19 7.34 13.08
C ALA A 50 16.35 8.27 12.73
N ARG A 51 16.19 9.59 12.91
CA ARG A 51 17.17 10.65 12.67
C ARG A 51 17.76 10.62 11.25
N GLN A 52 16.92 10.38 10.24
CA GLN A 52 17.35 10.28 8.83
C GLN A 52 17.03 11.54 8.00
N GLY A 53 16.59 12.61 8.64
CA GLY A 53 16.16 13.83 7.96
C GLY A 53 14.91 13.59 7.12
N TRP A 54 14.75 14.34 6.03
CA TRP A 54 13.60 14.30 5.13
C TRP A 54 13.61 13.12 4.13
N ARG A 55 13.82 11.90 4.63
CA ARG A 55 13.86 10.70 3.77
C ARG A 55 12.47 10.47 3.13
N HIS A 56 12.45 10.21 1.82
CA HIS A 56 11.25 10.09 0.96
C HIS A 56 10.35 11.33 0.85
N TRP A 57 10.57 12.37 1.65
CA TRP A 57 9.95 13.69 1.46
C TRP A 57 10.78 14.62 0.58
N SER A 58 12.09 14.45 0.57
CA SER A 58 13.02 15.32 -0.15
C SER A 58 14.18 14.54 -0.76
N ARG A 59 14.61 14.96 -1.95
CA ARG A 59 15.87 14.50 -2.57
C ARG A 59 17.11 14.86 -1.76
N ASN A 60 17.00 15.86 -0.90
CA ASN A 60 18.06 16.25 0.02
C ASN A 60 17.57 16.05 1.45
N GLY A 61 18.04 15.00 2.13
CA GLY A 61 17.58 14.69 3.49
C GLY A 61 17.79 15.81 4.52
N ARG A 62 18.64 16.82 4.25
CA ARG A 62 18.91 17.93 5.17
C ARG A 62 17.93 19.11 5.04
N MET A 63 17.16 19.19 3.96
CA MET A 63 16.25 20.30 3.71
C MET A 63 15.00 19.87 2.93
N ILE A 64 13.92 20.63 3.06
CA ILE A 64 12.72 20.46 2.26
C ILE A 64 12.33 21.81 1.66
N GLY A 65 11.93 21.80 0.40
CA GLY A 65 11.52 22.98 -0.36
C GLY A 65 11.01 22.57 -1.74
N ALA A 66 10.36 23.49 -2.45
CA ALA A 66 9.72 23.18 -3.74
C ALA A 66 10.66 22.51 -4.77
N GLY A 67 11.95 22.86 -4.76
CA GLY A 67 12.95 22.27 -5.67
C GLY A 67 13.49 20.90 -5.24
N SER A 68 13.21 20.46 -4.01
CA SER A 68 13.71 19.19 -3.48
C SER A 68 12.60 18.16 -3.21
N LEU A 69 11.33 18.55 -3.25
CA LEU A 69 10.17 17.66 -3.09
C LEU A 69 10.32 16.39 -3.93
N SER A 70 10.16 15.23 -3.30
CA SER A 70 10.19 13.93 -3.97
C SER A 70 8.83 13.22 -3.98
N PHE A 71 7.75 13.90 -3.59
CA PHE A 71 6.44 13.28 -3.43
C PHE A 71 5.28 14.05 -4.05
N GLU A 72 4.20 13.35 -4.37
CA GLU A 72 3.07 13.89 -5.14
C GLU A 72 1.90 14.34 -4.29
N MET A 73 1.69 13.74 -3.12
CA MET A 73 0.47 13.96 -2.33
C MET A 73 0.80 14.43 -0.92
N TRP A 74 0.16 15.51 -0.47
CA TRP A 74 0.33 15.99 0.89
C TRP A 74 -0.63 15.26 1.83
N PRO A 75 -0.16 14.50 2.84
CA PRO A 75 -1.02 13.83 3.81
C PRO A 75 -1.94 14.81 4.54
N ASP A 76 -3.18 14.40 4.81
CA ASP A 76 -4.07 15.14 5.69
C ASP A 76 -3.61 14.95 7.14
N MET A 77 -3.12 16.03 7.75
CA MET A 77 -2.56 16.04 9.10
C MET A 77 -3.59 16.38 10.19
N ALA A 78 -4.87 16.54 9.85
CA ALA A 78 -5.90 17.01 10.78
C ALA A 78 -6.11 16.08 11.98
N GLU A 79 -6.04 14.76 11.78
CA GLU A 79 -6.26 13.76 12.83
C GLU A 79 -5.00 13.40 13.62
N TYR A 80 -3.82 13.89 13.22
CA TYR A 80 -2.56 13.58 13.87
C TYR A 80 -2.40 14.36 15.18
N ASP A 81 -1.81 13.72 16.17
CA ASP A 81 -1.44 14.37 17.43
C ASP A 81 -0.21 15.25 17.21
N ASP A 82 0.04 16.19 18.13
CA ASP A 82 1.16 17.14 18.01
C ASP A 82 2.54 16.44 18.01
N ASP A 83 2.67 15.29 18.69
CA ASP A 83 3.92 14.51 18.70
C ASP A 83 4.12 13.67 17.42
N GLU A 84 3.15 13.65 16.51
CA GLU A 84 3.26 13.04 15.19
C GLU A 84 3.55 14.06 14.07
N LYS A 85 3.41 15.36 14.37
CA LYS A 85 3.54 16.45 13.41
C LYS A 85 4.95 17.01 13.40
N TYR A 86 5.62 16.90 12.26
CA TYR A 86 6.94 17.48 12.04
C TYR A 86 6.80 18.71 11.13
N ALA A 87 7.16 19.88 11.65
CA ALA A 87 7.06 21.13 10.91
C ALA A 87 7.87 21.06 9.61
N THR A 88 7.28 21.55 8.51
CA THR A 88 7.94 21.62 7.21
C THR A 88 8.34 23.07 6.90
N PRO A 89 9.60 23.46 7.11
CA PRO A 89 10.03 24.85 6.95
C PRO A 89 9.72 25.39 5.55
N GLY A 90 9.16 26.60 5.51
CA GLY A 90 8.83 27.28 4.24
C GLY A 90 7.52 26.82 3.58
N PHE A 91 6.79 25.87 4.18
CA PHE A 91 5.47 25.47 3.69
C PHE A 91 4.37 26.03 4.58
N MET A 92 3.41 26.72 3.97
CA MET A 92 2.24 27.27 4.65
C MET A 92 0.96 26.82 3.95
N TYR A 93 -0.05 26.49 4.75
CA TYR A 93 -1.41 26.29 4.25
C TYR A 93 -2.00 27.61 3.75
N PRO A 94 -3.05 27.58 2.91
CA PRO A 94 -3.73 28.79 2.44
C PRO A 94 -4.27 29.69 3.55
N ASP A 95 -4.56 29.13 4.74
CA ASP A 95 -5.00 29.87 5.93
C ASP A 95 -3.84 30.52 6.71
N GLY A 96 -2.61 30.42 6.21
CA GLY A 96 -1.40 30.97 6.82
C GLY A 96 -0.77 30.10 7.91
N LYS A 97 -1.34 28.93 8.24
CA LYS A 97 -0.78 28.06 9.26
C LYS A 97 0.45 27.30 8.75
N PRO A 98 1.44 27.03 9.62
CA PRO A 98 2.57 26.16 9.30
C PRO A 98 2.11 24.77 8.89
N ALA A 99 2.70 24.25 7.82
CA ALA A 99 2.45 22.89 7.38
C ALA A 99 3.31 21.87 8.12
N HIS A 100 2.82 20.64 8.17
CA HIS A 100 3.47 19.52 8.85
C HIS A 100 3.41 18.27 7.98
N LEU A 101 4.33 17.35 8.23
CA LEU A 101 4.33 15.98 7.70
C LEU A 101 4.48 14.99 8.86
N PHE A 102 4.17 13.72 8.61
CA PHE A 102 4.41 12.63 9.56
C PHE A 102 5.75 11.94 9.31
N SER A 103 6.22 11.20 10.31
CA SER A 103 7.29 10.20 10.15
C SER A 103 6.77 8.80 10.47
N SER A 104 7.00 7.83 9.58
CA SER A 104 6.66 6.42 9.85
C SER A 104 7.55 5.80 10.95
N ALA A 105 8.63 6.48 11.37
CA ALA A 105 9.41 6.07 12.54
C ALA A 105 8.69 6.36 13.87
N ASN A 106 7.65 7.21 13.86
CA ASN A 106 6.80 7.42 15.02
C ASN A 106 5.79 6.25 15.16
N PRO A 107 5.77 5.52 16.29
CA PRO A 107 4.82 4.42 16.51
C PRO A 107 3.36 4.85 16.44
N LYS A 108 3.00 6.06 16.89
CA LYS A 108 1.62 6.57 16.85
C LYS A 108 1.11 6.75 15.42
N THR A 109 1.99 7.13 14.50
CA THR A 109 1.65 7.28 13.08
C THR A 109 1.28 5.93 12.46
N VAL A 110 2.07 4.89 12.74
CA VAL A 110 1.76 3.54 12.26
C VAL A 110 0.49 3.01 12.95
N ASP A 111 0.33 3.21 14.26
CA ASP A 111 -0.90 2.86 14.97
C ASP A 111 -2.15 3.52 14.35
N ARG A 112 -2.07 4.81 14.03
CA ARG A 112 -3.14 5.57 13.38
C ARG A 112 -3.51 4.99 12.03
N HIS A 113 -2.51 4.67 11.20
CA HIS A 113 -2.74 4.04 9.91
C HIS A 113 -3.51 2.71 10.03
N PHE A 114 -3.16 1.88 11.01
CA PHE A 114 -3.86 0.63 11.28
C PHE A 114 -5.27 0.85 11.87
N ARG A 115 -5.48 1.87 12.70
CA ARG A 115 -6.83 2.26 13.17
C ARG A 115 -7.72 2.71 12.02
N TRP A 116 -7.17 3.44 11.04
CA TRP A 116 -7.91 3.71 9.80
C TRP A 116 -8.24 2.41 9.06
N MET A 117 -7.28 1.50 8.87
CA MET A 117 -7.57 0.21 8.23
C MET A 117 -8.71 -0.54 8.93
N GLU A 118 -8.71 -0.59 10.27
CA GLU A 118 -9.80 -1.18 11.05
C GLU A 118 -11.14 -0.46 10.81
N GLN A 119 -11.16 0.86 10.92
CA GLN A 119 -12.33 1.71 10.73
C GLN A 119 -12.98 1.45 9.37
N TYR A 120 -12.20 1.52 8.29
CA TYR A 120 -12.69 1.37 6.92
C TYR A 120 -12.85 -0.09 6.49
N GLY A 121 -12.42 -1.06 7.30
CA GLY A 121 -12.57 -2.50 7.00
C GLY A 121 -11.54 -3.03 6.01
N ILE A 122 -10.34 -2.44 5.99
CA ILE A 122 -9.16 -2.94 5.26
C ILE A 122 -8.50 -4.04 6.11
N ASP A 123 -8.00 -5.08 5.46
CA ASP A 123 -7.63 -6.31 6.18
C ASP A 123 -6.23 -6.32 6.77
N GLY A 124 -5.36 -5.47 6.25
CA GLY A 124 -3.97 -5.45 6.66
C GLY A 124 -3.04 -5.09 5.52
N VAL A 125 -1.77 -5.41 5.72
CA VAL A 125 -0.71 -4.95 4.84
C VAL A 125 0.33 -6.01 4.51
N PHE A 126 0.94 -5.85 3.36
CA PHE A 126 2.30 -6.32 3.13
C PHE A 126 3.27 -5.17 3.42
N LEU A 127 4.06 -5.30 4.49
CA LEU A 127 5.10 -4.33 4.82
C LEU A 127 6.30 -4.52 3.88
N GLN A 128 6.61 -3.49 3.11
CA GLN A 128 7.72 -3.49 2.16
C GLN A 128 9.07 -3.48 2.89
N ARG A 129 10.02 -4.26 2.40
CA ARG A 129 11.37 -4.40 2.94
C ARG A 129 12.37 -4.52 1.80
N PHE A 130 13.10 -3.44 1.55
CA PHE A 130 14.05 -3.36 0.43
C PHE A 130 15.38 -4.03 0.79
N LEU A 131 15.87 -4.91 -0.09
CA LEU A 131 17.15 -5.60 0.11
C LEU A 131 18.32 -4.62 0.22
N VAL A 132 18.26 -3.54 -0.55
CA VAL A 132 19.28 -2.48 -0.55
C VAL A 132 19.31 -1.66 0.75
N ASP A 133 18.26 -1.74 1.57
CA ASP A 133 18.09 -0.95 2.79
C ASP A 133 18.15 -1.78 4.09
N LEU A 134 18.51 -3.06 4.04
CA LEU A 134 18.46 -3.93 5.23
C LEU A 134 19.38 -3.47 6.38
N ASN A 135 20.45 -2.73 6.07
CA ASN A 135 21.35 -2.15 7.08
C ASN A 135 20.75 -0.92 7.79
N ASN A 136 19.59 -0.45 7.34
CA ASN A 136 18.92 0.71 7.90
C ASN A 136 18.03 0.31 9.08
N ARG A 137 18.45 0.68 10.30
CA ARG A 137 17.71 0.39 11.55
C ARG A 137 16.25 0.87 11.56
N SER A 138 15.91 1.88 10.76
CA SER A 138 14.54 2.38 10.71
C SER A 138 13.54 1.36 10.12
N GLY A 139 14.00 0.43 9.28
CA GLY A 139 13.16 -0.68 8.81
C GLY A 139 12.73 -1.60 9.95
N GLU A 140 13.64 -1.92 10.88
CA GLU A 140 13.33 -2.72 12.08
C GLU A 140 12.37 -1.98 13.04
N GLN A 141 12.54 -0.66 13.18
CA GLN A 141 11.63 0.17 13.98
C GLN A 141 10.20 0.11 13.42
N VAL A 142 10.04 0.30 12.12
CA VAL A 142 8.73 0.27 11.46
C VAL A 142 8.11 -1.12 11.53
N LEU A 143 8.90 -2.19 11.35
CA LEU A 143 8.42 -3.56 11.56
C LEU A 143 7.88 -3.75 12.98
N THR A 144 8.59 -3.26 13.99
CA THR A 144 8.14 -3.32 15.38
C THR A 144 6.79 -2.61 15.57
N HIS A 145 6.64 -1.42 14.98
CA HIS A 145 5.40 -0.64 15.04
C HIS A 145 4.25 -1.34 14.33
N VAL A 146 4.49 -1.93 13.15
CA VAL A 146 3.49 -2.69 12.39
C VAL A 146 3.00 -3.90 13.18
N ARG A 147 3.91 -4.66 13.82
CA ARG A 147 3.55 -5.81 14.66
C ARG A 147 2.62 -5.41 15.80
N ALA A 148 2.98 -4.33 16.51
CA ALA A 148 2.18 -3.81 17.62
C ALA A 148 0.81 -3.30 17.16
N ALA A 149 0.77 -2.53 16.08
CA ALA A 149 -0.45 -1.96 15.53
C ALA A 149 -1.40 -3.04 14.99
N ALA A 150 -0.86 -4.05 14.27
CA ALA A 150 -1.60 -5.22 13.80
C ALA A 150 -2.23 -5.99 14.97
N ALA A 151 -1.45 -6.26 16.02
CA ALA A 151 -1.93 -6.95 17.22
C ALA A 151 -3.08 -6.19 17.90
N LYS A 152 -2.97 -4.86 18.01
CA LYS A 152 -3.96 -4.01 18.66
C LYS A 152 -5.27 -3.86 17.87
N THR A 153 -5.19 -3.75 16.54
CA THR A 153 -6.34 -3.47 15.65
C THR A 153 -6.93 -4.72 15.00
N GLY A 154 -6.33 -5.88 15.29
CA GLY A 154 -6.72 -7.16 14.70
C GLY A 154 -6.45 -7.29 13.20
N ARG A 155 -5.74 -6.33 12.57
CA ARG A 155 -5.35 -6.43 11.16
C ARG A 155 -4.26 -7.48 10.97
N ALA A 156 -4.22 -8.10 9.79
CA ALA A 156 -3.13 -9.01 9.42
C ALA A 156 -1.92 -8.23 8.90
N TYR A 157 -0.74 -8.84 8.94
CA TYR A 157 0.41 -8.33 8.20
C TYR A 157 1.27 -9.47 7.66
N ALA A 158 1.99 -9.22 6.57
CA ALA A 158 3.08 -10.08 6.12
C ALA A 158 4.23 -9.21 5.59
N LEU A 159 5.38 -9.81 5.32
CA LEU A 159 6.50 -9.09 4.71
C LEU A 159 6.44 -9.17 3.18
N CYS A 160 6.86 -8.08 2.54
CA CYS A 160 7.16 -8.02 1.11
C CYS A 160 8.61 -7.61 0.89
N TYR A 161 9.45 -8.52 0.41
CA TYR A 161 10.80 -8.17 0.00
C TYR A 161 10.81 -7.49 -1.36
N ASP A 162 11.51 -6.37 -1.46
CA ASP A 162 11.78 -5.67 -2.71
C ASP A 162 13.18 -5.99 -3.22
N LEU A 163 13.26 -6.56 -4.43
CA LEU A 163 14.52 -6.94 -5.07
C LEU A 163 15.13 -5.83 -5.93
N THR A 164 14.54 -4.64 -5.97
CA THR A 164 15.05 -3.51 -6.79
C THR A 164 16.44 -3.12 -6.35
N ASP A 165 17.31 -2.91 -7.35
CA ASP A 165 18.71 -2.53 -7.19
C ASP A 165 19.57 -3.49 -6.33
N ALA A 166 19.03 -4.65 -5.96
CA ALA A 166 19.78 -5.66 -5.22
C ALA A 166 20.92 -6.23 -6.09
N PRO A 167 22.18 -6.22 -5.62
CA PRO A 167 23.30 -6.80 -6.36
C PRO A 167 23.06 -8.30 -6.63
N LYS A 168 23.09 -8.70 -7.90
CA LYS A 168 22.70 -10.05 -8.34
C LYS A 168 23.54 -11.14 -7.67
N ASP A 169 24.83 -10.88 -7.45
CA ASP A 169 25.81 -11.75 -6.79
C ASP A 169 25.54 -11.95 -5.29
N LYS A 170 24.81 -11.04 -4.64
CA LYS A 170 24.51 -11.07 -3.21
C LYS A 170 23.03 -11.30 -2.90
N LEU A 171 22.16 -11.23 -3.90
CA LEU A 171 20.71 -11.24 -3.74
C LEU A 171 20.22 -12.42 -2.91
N PHE A 172 20.60 -13.65 -3.28
CA PHE A 172 20.14 -14.85 -2.58
C PHE A 172 20.62 -14.88 -1.12
N ASP A 173 21.92 -14.66 -0.88
CA ASP A 173 22.47 -14.77 0.46
C ASP A 173 21.92 -13.68 1.38
N THR A 174 21.76 -12.45 0.86
CA THR A 174 21.20 -11.32 1.61
C THR A 174 19.74 -11.56 1.98
N LEU A 175 18.91 -11.96 1.00
CA LEU A 175 17.49 -12.24 1.19
C LEU A 175 17.26 -13.37 2.20
N THR A 176 17.97 -14.49 2.02
CA THR A 176 17.76 -15.67 2.87
C THR A 176 18.35 -15.50 4.27
N ALA A 177 19.46 -14.79 4.42
CA ALA A 177 20.02 -14.48 5.74
C ALA A 177 19.08 -13.58 6.57
N ASP A 178 18.52 -12.54 5.96
CA ASP A 178 17.59 -11.66 6.67
C ASP A 178 16.27 -12.38 7.02
N TRP A 179 15.72 -13.20 6.10
CA TRP A 179 14.53 -14.00 6.42
C TRP A 179 14.77 -14.97 7.57
N LYS A 180 15.90 -15.68 7.57
CA LYS A 180 16.30 -16.58 8.67
C LYS A 180 16.39 -15.81 9.99
N ARG A 181 17.03 -14.66 10.01
CA ARG A 181 17.11 -13.77 11.19
C ARG A 181 15.72 -13.35 11.67
N LEU A 182 14.81 -12.98 10.77
CA LEU A 182 13.46 -12.56 11.14
C LEU A 182 12.62 -13.72 11.71
N VAL A 183 12.77 -14.92 11.16
CA VAL A 183 12.11 -16.13 11.66
C VAL A 183 12.70 -16.59 13.00
N ASP A 184 14.03 -16.57 13.15
CA ASP A 184 14.71 -17.15 14.30
C ASP A 184 14.91 -16.21 15.47
N GLU A 185 15.23 -14.95 15.21
CA GLU A 185 15.55 -13.97 16.26
C GLU A 185 14.33 -13.10 16.54
N ALA A 186 13.75 -12.47 15.51
CA ALA A 186 12.61 -11.59 15.68
C ALA A 186 11.27 -12.34 15.86
N LYS A 187 11.24 -13.64 15.55
CA LYS A 187 10.09 -14.54 15.64
C LYS A 187 8.84 -14.03 14.92
N VAL A 188 8.99 -13.31 13.81
CA VAL A 188 7.86 -12.60 13.16
C VAL A 188 6.74 -13.54 12.72
N THR A 189 7.06 -14.76 12.30
CA THR A 189 6.06 -15.76 11.85
C THR A 189 5.30 -16.42 13.01
N GLY A 190 5.72 -16.16 14.25
CA GLY A 190 5.03 -16.57 15.47
C GLY A 190 3.93 -15.60 15.92
N ASP A 191 3.88 -14.39 15.35
CA ASP A 191 2.85 -13.41 15.70
C ASP A 191 1.47 -13.90 15.28
N SER A 192 0.47 -13.74 16.14
CA SER A 192 -0.91 -14.18 15.87
C SER A 192 -1.55 -13.47 14.68
N ARG A 193 -0.99 -12.32 14.28
CA ARG A 193 -1.42 -11.49 13.14
C ARG A 193 -0.52 -11.63 11.90
N TYR A 194 0.55 -12.42 11.96
CA TYR A 194 1.33 -12.72 10.77
C TYR A 194 0.49 -13.60 9.85
N LEU A 195 0.32 -13.16 8.60
CA LEU A 195 -0.54 -13.82 7.63
C LEU A 195 0.01 -15.20 7.27
N ARG A 196 -0.89 -16.17 7.24
CA ARG A 196 -0.65 -17.55 6.80
C ARG A 196 -1.59 -17.90 5.67
N HIS A 197 -1.20 -18.89 4.90
CA HIS A 197 -2.06 -19.52 3.90
C HIS A 197 -1.59 -20.96 3.73
N ASN A 198 -2.53 -21.91 3.60
CA ASN A 198 -2.22 -23.34 3.49
C ASN A 198 -1.25 -23.85 4.59
N GLY A 199 -1.41 -23.35 5.81
CA GLY A 199 -0.59 -23.71 6.98
C GLY A 199 0.78 -23.05 7.06
N LYS A 200 1.26 -22.38 6.01
CA LYS A 200 2.59 -21.74 5.98
C LYS A 200 2.49 -20.22 6.19
N PRO A 201 3.53 -19.56 6.75
CA PRO A 201 3.64 -18.11 6.71
C PRO A 201 3.62 -17.60 5.27
N VAL A 202 2.93 -16.50 5.00
CA VAL A 202 2.96 -15.86 3.69
C VAL A 202 4.18 -14.94 3.59
N LEU A 203 4.85 -14.97 2.45
CA LEU A 203 5.91 -14.02 2.11
C LEU A 203 5.71 -13.55 0.68
N PHE A 204 5.66 -12.23 0.50
CA PHE A 204 5.69 -11.61 -0.81
C PHE A 204 7.15 -11.31 -1.17
N VAL A 205 7.60 -11.74 -2.35
CA VAL A 205 8.87 -11.27 -2.92
C VAL A 205 8.58 -10.59 -4.26
N TRP A 206 8.75 -9.27 -4.31
CA TRP A 206 8.54 -8.44 -5.50
C TRP A 206 9.86 -8.17 -6.23
N GLY A 207 9.82 -8.28 -7.57
CA GLY A 207 10.95 -7.97 -8.43
C GLY A 207 11.45 -9.14 -9.26
N PHE A 208 10.64 -10.19 -9.47
CA PHE A 208 10.92 -11.22 -10.47
C PHE A 208 10.67 -10.67 -11.88
N TYR A 209 11.71 -10.06 -12.46
CA TYR A 209 11.71 -9.52 -13.82
C TYR A 209 12.87 -10.12 -14.60
N SER A 210 12.60 -10.50 -15.85
CA SER A 210 13.59 -11.19 -16.69
C SER A 210 14.80 -10.34 -17.08
N ASP A 211 14.70 -9.02 -16.95
CA ASP A 211 15.80 -8.07 -17.14
C ASP A 211 16.65 -7.83 -15.88
N ARG A 212 16.15 -8.17 -14.68
CA ARG A 212 16.86 -7.92 -13.41
C ARG A 212 17.89 -8.99 -13.10
N PHE A 213 17.58 -10.28 -13.25
CA PHE A 213 18.51 -11.37 -12.99
C PHE A 213 18.24 -12.59 -13.87
N GLY A 214 19.04 -13.65 -13.74
CA GLY A 214 18.88 -14.87 -14.53
C GLY A 214 17.86 -15.84 -13.92
N PRO A 215 17.24 -16.71 -14.73
CA PRO A 215 16.25 -17.69 -14.27
C PRO A 215 16.84 -18.68 -13.25
N ASP A 216 18.14 -18.98 -13.29
CA ASP A 216 18.79 -19.87 -12.32
C ASP A 216 18.75 -19.30 -10.90
N LEU A 217 19.04 -17.99 -10.75
CA LEU A 217 18.93 -17.30 -9.46
C LEU A 217 17.47 -17.25 -9.01
N ALA A 218 16.53 -16.99 -9.93
CA ALA A 218 15.10 -17.00 -9.64
C ALA A 218 14.64 -18.35 -9.10
N ASN A 219 15.03 -19.44 -9.77
CA ASN A 219 14.74 -20.80 -9.35
C ASN A 219 15.33 -21.09 -7.97
N ARG A 220 16.60 -20.74 -7.74
CA ARG A 220 17.26 -20.92 -6.44
C ARG A 220 16.51 -20.22 -5.30
N VAL A 221 16.06 -18.98 -5.51
CA VAL A 221 15.24 -18.22 -4.53
C VAL A 221 13.91 -18.95 -4.26
N ILE A 222 13.19 -19.35 -5.31
CA ILE A 222 11.91 -20.05 -5.19
C ILE A 222 12.09 -21.39 -4.47
N ASP A 223 13.14 -22.15 -4.79
CA ASP A 223 13.44 -23.43 -4.18
C ASP A 223 13.67 -23.31 -2.68
N PHE A 224 14.42 -22.30 -2.23
CA PHE A 224 14.60 -22.04 -0.80
C PHE A 224 13.26 -21.77 -0.11
N PHE A 225 12.47 -20.83 -0.63
CA PHE A 225 11.23 -20.42 0.02
C PHE A 225 10.11 -21.45 -0.05
N LYS A 226 10.07 -22.31 -1.06
CA LYS A 226 9.01 -23.34 -1.16
C LYS A 226 9.36 -24.62 -0.42
N ASN A 227 10.64 -25.00 -0.39
CA ASN A 227 11.06 -26.34 -0.01
C ASN A 227 11.84 -26.41 1.31
N ASP A 228 12.34 -25.29 1.85
CA ASP A 228 13.04 -25.33 3.14
C ASP A 228 12.09 -25.77 4.28
N PRO A 229 12.46 -26.78 5.08
CA PRO A 229 11.56 -27.35 6.09
C PRO A 229 11.29 -26.41 7.27
N LYS A 230 12.16 -25.43 7.51
CA LYS A 230 12.05 -24.48 8.63
C LYS A 230 11.66 -23.09 8.16
N TYR A 231 12.22 -22.64 7.04
CA TYR A 231 12.06 -21.29 6.51
C TYR A 231 11.07 -21.22 5.33
N GLY A 232 10.44 -22.34 4.98
CA GLY A 232 9.47 -22.41 3.91
C GLY A 232 8.20 -21.58 4.15
N VAL A 233 7.65 -21.03 3.08
CA VAL A 233 6.53 -20.09 3.07
C VAL A 233 5.50 -20.47 2.00
N THR A 234 4.31 -19.84 2.06
CA THR A 234 3.51 -19.60 0.87
C THR A 234 4.09 -18.40 0.16
N LEU A 235 4.66 -18.62 -1.02
CA LEU A 235 5.36 -17.61 -1.78
C LEU A 235 4.42 -16.86 -2.73
N VAL A 236 4.23 -15.57 -2.47
CA VAL A 236 3.63 -14.61 -3.40
C VAL A 236 4.74 -14.02 -4.26
N GLY A 237 4.72 -14.30 -5.56
CA GLY A 237 5.70 -13.81 -6.52
C GLY A 237 5.23 -12.54 -7.23
N GLY A 238 5.89 -11.40 -6.94
CA GLY A 238 5.71 -10.16 -7.68
C GLY A 238 6.55 -10.12 -8.93
N CYS A 239 5.92 -10.06 -10.09
CA CYS A 239 6.61 -10.14 -11.38
C CYS A 239 6.16 -9.06 -12.36
N GLN A 240 6.81 -9.03 -13.51
CA GLN A 240 6.40 -8.20 -14.64
C GLN A 240 4.94 -8.46 -15.07
N TRP A 241 4.29 -7.42 -15.56
CA TRP A 241 2.89 -7.45 -15.98
C TRP A 241 2.61 -8.50 -17.07
N ALA A 242 3.47 -8.57 -18.10
CA ALA A 242 3.32 -9.48 -19.24
C ALA A 242 3.89 -10.90 -19.00
N TRP A 243 3.86 -11.39 -17.75
CA TRP A 243 4.45 -12.69 -17.36
C TRP A 243 3.93 -13.88 -18.17
N ARG A 244 2.63 -13.88 -18.53
CA ARG A 244 1.98 -14.98 -19.23
C ARG A 244 2.54 -15.19 -20.64
N THR A 245 2.91 -14.07 -21.29
CA THR A 245 3.44 -14.01 -22.65
C THR A 245 4.95 -13.85 -22.70
N GLU A 246 5.65 -14.15 -21.60
CA GLU A 246 7.11 -14.18 -21.55
C GLU A 246 7.67 -15.11 -22.64
N LYS A 247 8.61 -14.58 -23.43
CA LYS A 247 9.21 -15.28 -24.57
C LYS A 247 10.40 -16.12 -24.16
N ASP A 248 11.11 -15.72 -23.10
CA ASP A 248 12.14 -16.57 -22.50
C ASP A 248 11.46 -17.77 -21.81
N LEU A 249 11.63 -18.95 -22.40
CA LEU A 249 11.01 -20.18 -21.91
C LEU A 249 11.46 -20.57 -20.49
N ALA A 250 12.66 -20.18 -20.07
CA ALA A 250 13.14 -20.43 -18.71
C ALA A 250 12.40 -19.52 -17.71
N TRP A 251 12.22 -18.24 -18.04
CA TRP A 251 11.43 -17.32 -17.22
C TRP A 251 9.94 -17.63 -17.22
N ALA A 252 9.38 -18.04 -18.35
CA ALA A 252 8.00 -18.51 -18.43
C ALA A 252 7.75 -19.70 -17.48
N LYS A 253 8.75 -20.59 -17.31
CA LYS A 253 8.69 -21.67 -16.31
C LYS A 253 8.79 -21.10 -14.89
N VAL A 254 9.74 -20.20 -14.61
CA VAL A 254 9.91 -19.55 -13.29
C VAL A 254 8.60 -18.95 -12.78
N PHE A 255 7.89 -18.17 -13.61
CA PHE A 255 6.64 -17.52 -13.19
C PHE A 255 5.53 -18.50 -12.81
N ARG A 256 5.59 -19.75 -13.28
CA ARG A 256 4.61 -20.80 -12.97
C ARG A 256 4.97 -21.64 -11.74
N ARG A 257 5.99 -21.21 -10.97
CA ARG A 257 6.46 -21.93 -9.77
C ARG A 257 5.97 -21.34 -8.44
N PHE A 258 5.35 -20.16 -8.43
CA PHE A 258 4.87 -19.53 -7.20
C PHE A 258 3.69 -20.29 -6.58
N ASP A 259 3.31 -19.97 -5.35
CA ASP A 259 2.02 -20.42 -4.80
C ASP A 259 0.92 -19.43 -5.17
N VAL A 260 1.26 -18.14 -5.19
CA VAL A 260 0.42 -17.06 -5.65
C VAL A 260 1.22 -16.17 -6.58
N ILE A 261 0.70 -15.85 -7.75
CA ILE A 261 1.34 -14.89 -8.67
C ILE A 261 0.67 -13.51 -8.55
N SER A 262 1.47 -12.45 -8.50
CA SER A 262 0.99 -11.07 -8.45
C SER A 262 1.73 -10.20 -9.48
N PRO A 263 1.25 -10.14 -10.73
CA PRO A 263 1.86 -9.31 -11.76
C PRO A 263 1.65 -7.82 -11.45
N TRP A 264 2.72 -7.03 -11.50
CA TRP A 264 2.68 -5.61 -11.16
C TRP A 264 1.85 -4.82 -12.17
N ASN A 265 0.77 -4.17 -11.72
CA ASN A 265 -0.15 -3.43 -12.60
C ASN A 265 0.04 -1.91 -12.58
N VAL A 266 0.66 -1.34 -11.52
CA VAL A 266 0.87 0.11 -11.43
C VAL A 266 1.69 0.57 -12.64
N GLY A 267 1.19 1.59 -13.34
CA GLY A 267 1.80 2.07 -14.60
C GLY A 267 1.04 1.62 -15.86
N ASN A 268 0.31 0.51 -15.81
CA ASN A 268 -0.34 -0.07 -16.99
C ASN A 268 -1.77 0.44 -17.16
N PHE A 269 -2.09 0.97 -18.33
CA PHE A 269 -3.39 1.55 -18.62
C PHE A 269 -3.85 1.20 -20.04
N GLU A 270 -5.16 1.24 -20.25
CA GLU A 270 -5.78 1.25 -21.56
C GLU A 270 -6.13 2.69 -21.95
N ARG A 271 -5.95 3.05 -23.23
CA ARG A 271 -6.29 4.39 -23.72
C ARG A 271 -7.61 4.32 -24.49
N VAL A 272 -8.62 5.03 -24.00
CA VAL A 272 -9.94 5.15 -24.63
C VAL A 272 -10.27 6.64 -24.74
N ASP A 273 -10.55 7.12 -25.95
CA ASP A 273 -10.87 8.52 -26.25
C ASP A 273 -9.89 9.53 -25.63
N GLY A 274 -8.59 9.19 -25.69
CA GLY A 274 -7.51 10.01 -25.15
C GLY A 274 -7.35 9.98 -23.62
N ARG A 275 -8.26 9.32 -22.88
CA ARG A 275 -8.18 9.12 -21.43
C ARG A 275 -7.53 7.78 -21.09
N LYS A 276 -6.90 7.71 -19.92
CA LYS A 276 -6.27 6.49 -19.39
C LYS A 276 -7.21 5.80 -18.41
N TYR A 277 -7.53 4.54 -18.67
CA TYR A 277 -8.33 3.67 -17.81
C TYR A 277 -7.48 2.52 -17.29
N ALA A 278 -7.90 1.89 -16.20
CA ALA A 278 -7.14 0.79 -15.61
C ALA A 278 -7.10 -0.41 -16.57
N ALA A 279 -5.91 -0.96 -16.78
CA ALA A 279 -5.73 -2.13 -17.65
C ALA A 279 -6.11 -3.41 -16.90
N THR A 280 -7.32 -3.92 -17.15
CA THR A 280 -7.82 -5.16 -16.52
C THR A 280 -8.12 -6.26 -17.55
N GLY A 281 -8.02 -5.97 -18.85
CA GLY A 281 -8.38 -6.91 -19.92
C GLY A 281 -7.59 -8.23 -19.92
N TYR A 282 -6.39 -8.24 -19.34
CA TYR A 282 -5.51 -9.42 -19.26
C TYR A 282 -5.85 -10.36 -18.11
N TRP A 283 -6.61 -9.90 -17.11
CA TRP A 283 -6.78 -10.63 -15.85
C TRP A 283 -7.53 -11.95 -16.01
N LYS A 284 -8.45 -12.05 -16.98
CA LYS A 284 -9.15 -13.31 -17.26
C LYS A 284 -8.17 -14.41 -17.67
N ASP A 285 -7.36 -14.14 -18.69
CA ASP A 285 -6.38 -15.10 -19.19
C ASP A 285 -5.28 -15.40 -18.16
N ASP A 286 -4.87 -14.38 -17.40
CA ASP A 286 -3.87 -14.53 -16.34
C ASP A 286 -4.39 -15.41 -15.21
N LEU A 287 -5.65 -15.22 -14.79
CA LEU A 287 -6.32 -16.07 -13.81
C LEU A 287 -6.41 -17.51 -14.30
N GLU A 288 -6.82 -17.74 -15.56
CA GLU A 288 -6.87 -19.08 -16.16
C GLU A 288 -5.48 -19.74 -16.22
N ALA A 289 -4.45 -18.99 -16.60
CA ALA A 289 -3.07 -19.47 -16.66
C ALA A 289 -2.51 -19.80 -15.27
N ALA A 290 -2.80 -18.97 -14.26
CA ALA A 290 -2.42 -19.22 -12.87
C ALA A 290 -3.07 -20.49 -12.35
N LYS A 291 -4.40 -20.65 -12.53
CA LYS A 291 -5.14 -21.86 -12.14
C LYS A 291 -4.58 -23.12 -12.80
N LYS A 292 -4.29 -23.07 -14.10
CA LYS A 292 -3.68 -24.21 -14.84
C LYS A 292 -2.30 -24.60 -14.29
N ALA A 293 -1.55 -23.64 -13.75
CA ALA A 293 -0.26 -23.88 -13.11
C ALA A 293 -0.36 -24.27 -11.63
N GLY A 294 -1.58 -24.38 -11.07
CA GLY A 294 -1.80 -24.68 -9.65
C GLY A 294 -1.51 -23.50 -8.72
N MET A 295 -1.49 -22.27 -9.25
CA MET A 295 -1.27 -21.04 -8.49
C MET A 295 -2.58 -20.30 -8.24
N ALA A 296 -2.66 -19.55 -7.15
CA ALA A 296 -3.66 -18.50 -7.00
C ALA A 296 -3.20 -17.21 -7.71
N TYR A 297 -4.15 -16.33 -8.03
CA TYR A 297 -3.90 -15.06 -8.73
C TYR A 297 -4.25 -13.88 -7.81
N LEU A 298 -3.28 -13.00 -7.56
CA LEU A 298 -3.43 -11.81 -6.73
C LEU A 298 -3.26 -10.55 -7.60
N PRO A 299 -4.35 -9.96 -8.13
CA PRO A 299 -4.27 -8.76 -8.93
C PRO A 299 -3.77 -7.57 -8.10
N VAL A 300 -2.95 -6.73 -8.73
CA VAL A 300 -2.53 -5.43 -8.20
C VAL A 300 -3.53 -4.36 -8.64
N ILE A 301 -4.13 -3.69 -7.67
CA ILE A 301 -5.11 -2.60 -7.83
C ILE A 301 -4.48 -1.29 -7.37
N TYR A 302 -4.67 -0.20 -8.10
CA TYR A 302 -4.10 1.10 -7.71
C TYR A 302 -5.01 2.28 -8.07
N PRO A 303 -5.01 3.38 -7.29
CA PRO A 303 -6.04 4.41 -7.39
C PRO A 303 -5.80 5.46 -8.48
N GLY A 304 -4.57 5.50 -9.01
CA GLY A 304 -4.01 6.55 -9.85
C GLY A 304 -2.49 6.55 -9.67
N PHE A 305 -1.77 7.41 -10.39
CA PHE A 305 -0.31 7.43 -10.34
C PHE A 305 0.22 8.78 -10.78
N SER A 306 1.28 9.25 -10.14
CA SER A 306 2.08 10.39 -10.59
C SER A 306 3.45 10.29 -9.97
N TRP A 307 4.46 10.88 -10.60
CA TRP A 307 5.82 10.91 -10.04
C TRP A 307 6.60 12.09 -10.62
N VAL A 308 5.88 13.17 -10.95
CA VAL A 308 6.43 14.39 -11.54
C VAL A 308 7.39 15.09 -10.60
N ASN A 309 7.06 15.18 -9.32
CA ASN A 309 7.94 15.69 -8.28
C ASN A 309 9.13 14.77 -8.07
N LEU A 310 9.04 13.45 -8.33
CA LEU A 310 10.17 12.50 -8.19
C LEU A 310 11.08 12.40 -9.43
N LYS A 311 10.52 12.46 -10.64
CA LYS A 311 11.24 12.22 -11.92
C LYS A 311 11.35 13.45 -12.82
N GLY A 312 10.72 14.56 -12.44
CA GLY A 312 10.72 15.82 -13.19
C GLY A 312 9.57 15.94 -14.20
N ARG A 313 9.43 17.12 -14.83
CA ARG A 313 8.26 17.48 -15.65
C ARG A 313 7.96 16.52 -16.81
N ALA A 314 8.97 15.87 -17.39
CA ALA A 314 8.79 14.92 -18.48
C ALA A 314 7.90 13.72 -18.08
N ALA A 315 7.87 13.39 -16.79
CA ALA A 315 7.07 12.32 -16.22
C ALA A 315 5.56 12.61 -16.17
N THR A 316 5.12 13.83 -16.52
CA THR A 316 3.68 14.17 -16.61
C THR A 316 2.95 13.25 -17.61
N ARG A 317 3.65 12.76 -18.64
CA ARG A 317 3.09 11.81 -19.62
C ARG A 317 2.73 10.47 -19.00
N ASP A 318 3.35 10.12 -17.88
CA ASP A 318 3.18 8.85 -17.19
C ASP A 318 2.03 8.92 -16.16
N THR A 319 1.56 10.11 -15.77
CA THR A 319 0.47 10.28 -14.78
C THR A 319 -0.82 9.57 -15.20
N MET A 320 -1.47 8.89 -14.25
CA MET A 320 -2.82 8.32 -14.38
C MET A 320 -3.80 9.09 -13.50
N PRO A 321 -4.92 9.57 -14.06
CA PRO A 321 -5.92 10.29 -13.29
C PRO A 321 -6.63 9.36 -12.32
N ARG A 322 -7.08 9.96 -11.22
CA ARG A 322 -7.87 9.31 -10.16
C ARG A 322 -9.35 9.18 -10.53
N MET A 323 -9.84 10.07 -11.40
CA MET A 323 -11.21 10.09 -11.93
C MET A 323 -12.26 9.97 -10.83
N LYS A 324 -12.08 10.70 -9.73
CA LYS A 324 -12.95 10.68 -8.55
C LYS A 324 -13.19 9.29 -7.97
N GLY A 325 -12.27 8.35 -8.23
CA GLY A 325 -12.37 6.96 -7.78
C GLY A 325 -12.79 5.96 -8.87
N GLU A 326 -13.24 6.40 -10.04
CA GLU A 326 -13.65 5.50 -11.13
C GLU A 326 -12.50 4.60 -11.61
N PHE A 327 -11.28 5.16 -11.74
CA PHE A 327 -10.08 4.39 -12.12
C PHE A 327 -9.82 3.22 -11.15
N PHE A 328 -9.98 3.51 -9.86
CA PHE A 328 -9.75 2.54 -8.79
C PHE A 328 -10.87 1.49 -8.74
N TRP A 329 -12.13 1.95 -8.82
CA TRP A 329 -13.30 1.10 -8.72
C TRP A 329 -13.43 0.12 -9.88
N GLN A 330 -13.08 0.52 -11.10
CA GLN A 330 -13.09 -0.34 -12.28
C GLN A 330 -12.30 -1.63 -12.04
N GLN A 331 -11.18 -1.55 -11.33
CA GLN A 331 -10.34 -2.70 -11.01
C GLN A 331 -11.00 -3.63 -9.98
N PHE A 332 -11.62 -3.11 -8.92
CA PHE A 332 -12.39 -3.94 -7.99
C PHE A 332 -13.57 -4.63 -8.70
N SER A 333 -14.29 -3.89 -9.54
CA SER A 333 -15.39 -4.46 -10.33
C SER A 333 -14.89 -5.58 -11.24
N ALA A 334 -13.77 -5.38 -11.93
CA ALA A 334 -13.20 -6.39 -12.83
C ALA A 334 -12.74 -7.65 -12.08
N ALA A 335 -12.09 -7.49 -10.92
CA ALA A 335 -11.71 -8.62 -10.06
C ALA A 335 -12.96 -9.43 -9.65
N ALA A 336 -14.01 -8.75 -9.22
CA ALA A 336 -15.25 -9.37 -8.78
C ALA A 336 -16.00 -10.09 -9.91
N ASP A 337 -16.05 -9.52 -11.12
CA ASP A 337 -16.65 -10.17 -12.29
C ASP A 337 -15.95 -11.49 -12.67
N LEU A 338 -14.65 -11.58 -12.38
CA LEU A 338 -13.84 -12.78 -12.59
C LEU A 338 -13.91 -13.77 -11.42
N GLY A 339 -14.66 -13.45 -10.36
CA GLY A 339 -14.72 -14.25 -9.14
C GLY A 339 -13.38 -14.34 -8.40
N ILE A 340 -12.52 -13.31 -8.54
CA ILE A 340 -11.29 -13.21 -7.77
C ILE A 340 -11.64 -12.75 -6.35
N ASP A 341 -11.17 -13.50 -5.36
CA ASP A 341 -11.54 -13.33 -3.96
C ASP A 341 -10.42 -12.72 -3.09
N MET A 342 -9.35 -12.24 -3.71
CA MET A 342 -8.29 -11.52 -3.02
C MET A 342 -7.68 -10.45 -3.92
N ALA A 343 -7.21 -9.35 -3.34
CA ALA A 343 -6.56 -8.27 -4.09
C ALA A 343 -5.45 -7.60 -3.29
N TYR A 344 -4.45 -7.10 -4.01
CA TYR A 344 -3.39 -6.27 -3.46
C TYR A 344 -3.56 -4.82 -3.90
N VAL A 345 -3.75 -3.90 -2.96
CA VAL A 345 -3.82 -2.46 -3.25
C VAL A 345 -2.43 -1.84 -3.15
N ALA A 346 -1.95 -1.30 -4.27
CA ALA A 346 -0.72 -0.53 -4.36
C ALA A 346 -1.04 0.98 -4.38
N MET A 347 -0.93 1.73 -3.28
CA MET A 347 -0.47 1.33 -1.93
C MET A 347 -1.23 2.09 -0.84
N PHE A 348 -1.00 1.75 0.43
CA PHE A 348 -1.55 2.49 1.56
C PHE A 348 -0.94 3.89 1.69
N ASP A 349 0.39 3.99 1.76
CA ASP A 349 1.11 5.23 2.12
C ASP A 349 2.07 5.79 1.08
N GLU A 350 2.15 5.21 -0.12
CA GLU A 350 3.07 5.64 -1.20
C GLU A 350 2.60 6.96 -1.85
N VAL A 351 2.77 8.05 -1.10
CA VAL A 351 2.43 9.41 -1.53
C VAL A 351 3.45 9.98 -2.51
N ASP A 352 4.62 9.35 -2.64
CA ASP A 352 5.68 9.74 -3.56
C ASP A 352 5.44 9.32 -5.01
N GLU A 353 4.66 8.26 -5.23
CA GLU A 353 4.22 7.85 -6.57
C GLU A 353 2.72 8.08 -6.82
N GLY A 354 2.07 8.85 -5.94
CA GLY A 354 0.68 9.24 -6.14
C GLY A 354 -0.32 8.07 -6.05
N THR A 355 0.10 6.92 -5.50
CA THR A 355 -0.67 5.66 -5.40
C THR A 355 -1.30 5.45 -4.03
N ALA A 356 -0.96 6.28 -3.03
CA ALA A 356 -1.51 6.17 -1.68
C ALA A 356 -3.05 6.24 -1.63
N ILE A 357 -3.64 5.43 -0.73
CA ILE A 357 -5.06 5.50 -0.33
C ILE A 357 -5.27 6.15 1.03
N LEU A 358 -4.20 6.46 1.80
CA LEU A 358 -4.28 7.17 3.08
C LEU A 358 -4.89 8.57 2.94
N LYS A 359 -5.27 9.20 4.05
CA LYS A 359 -5.92 10.51 4.00
C LYS A 359 -5.01 11.59 3.43
N VAL A 360 -5.44 12.32 2.38
CA VAL A 360 -4.66 13.42 1.77
C VAL A 360 -5.42 14.74 1.79
N SER A 361 -4.69 15.85 1.85
CA SER A 361 -5.28 17.18 1.83
C SER A 361 -5.73 17.58 0.42
N ASN A 362 -6.93 18.17 0.31
CA ASN A 362 -7.38 18.87 -0.89
C ASN A 362 -6.94 20.33 -0.95
N THR A 363 -6.37 20.85 0.13
CA THR A 363 -5.85 22.22 0.24
C THR A 363 -4.38 22.15 0.67
N PRO A 364 -3.51 21.51 -0.14
CA PRO A 364 -2.11 21.30 0.24
C PRO A 364 -1.38 22.64 0.38
N PRO A 365 -0.32 22.69 1.18
CA PRO A 365 0.44 23.91 1.40
C PRO A 365 1.25 24.32 0.17
N THR A 366 1.72 25.57 0.18
CA THR A 366 2.64 26.12 -0.82
C THR A 366 4.00 26.43 -0.17
N PRO A 367 5.13 26.39 -0.91
CA PRO A 367 5.25 26.23 -2.37
C PRO A 367 5.31 24.76 -2.83
N GLY A 368 4.62 24.42 -3.90
CA GLY A 368 4.64 23.07 -4.47
C GLY A 368 3.43 22.81 -5.35
N ARG A 369 3.43 21.66 -6.03
CA ARG A 369 2.25 21.13 -6.71
C ARG A 369 2.02 19.73 -6.20
N PHE A 370 0.82 19.48 -5.72
CA PHE A 370 0.44 18.19 -5.14
C PHE A 370 -0.86 17.71 -5.78
N ALA A 371 -0.92 16.41 -6.08
CA ALA A 371 -2.15 15.74 -6.41
C ALA A 371 -3.06 15.67 -5.18
N THR A 372 -4.36 15.77 -5.41
CA THR A 372 -5.40 15.77 -4.37
C THR A 372 -6.44 14.70 -4.68
N TYR A 373 -7.48 14.62 -3.86
CA TYR A 373 -8.66 13.78 -4.12
C TYR A 373 -9.75 14.54 -4.89
N GLU A 374 -9.36 15.52 -5.72
CA GLU A 374 -10.26 16.19 -6.67
C GLU A 374 -11.47 16.87 -5.99
N GLY A 375 -11.28 17.32 -4.74
CA GLY A 375 -12.30 17.97 -3.91
C GLY A 375 -13.18 17.02 -3.10
N LEU A 376 -12.96 15.71 -3.19
CA LEU A 376 -13.67 14.68 -2.41
C LEU A 376 -13.11 14.58 -0.97
N PRO A 377 -13.84 14.00 0.00
CA PRO A 377 -13.35 13.82 1.36
C PRO A 377 -11.93 13.25 1.43
N SER A 378 -11.14 13.68 2.41
CA SER A 378 -9.73 13.25 2.52
C SER A 378 -9.57 11.75 2.71
N ASP A 379 -10.60 11.05 3.18
CA ASP A 379 -10.63 9.60 3.39
C ASP A 379 -11.28 8.81 2.23
N TRP A 380 -11.56 9.45 1.10
CA TRP A 380 -12.31 8.86 -0.02
C TRP A 380 -11.79 7.49 -0.47
N TYR A 381 -10.48 7.35 -0.62
CA TYR A 381 -9.88 6.09 -1.09
C TYR A 381 -9.80 5.01 -0.01
N LEU A 382 -9.83 5.37 1.28
CA LEU A 382 -10.03 4.40 2.36
C LEU A 382 -11.45 3.84 2.32
N ARG A 383 -12.46 4.71 2.13
CA ARG A 383 -13.86 4.28 1.97
C ARG A 383 -14.04 3.35 0.78
N LEU A 384 -13.50 3.73 -0.39
CA LEU A 384 -13.57 2.89 -1.60
C LEU A 384 -12.86 1.54 -1.42
N THR A 385 -11.73 1.50 -0.72
CA THR A 385 -11.04 0.24 -0.41
C THR A 385 -11.91 -0.65 0.49
N GLY A 386 -12.58 -0.06 1.48
CA GLY A 386 -13.55 -0.76 2.32
C GLY A 386 -14.72 -1.36 1.51
N GLU A 387 -15.29 -0.59 0.58
CA GLU A 387 -16.34 -1.10 -0.31
C GLU A 387 -15.84 -2.18 -1.27
N GLY A 388 -14.63 -2.00 -1.83
CA GLY A 388 -13.98 -3.02 -2.65
C GLY A 388 -13.76 -4.32 -1.88
N THR A 389 -13.37 -4.22 -0.60
CA THR A 389 -13.21 -5.37 0.29
C THR A 389 -14.52 -6.14 0.47
N LYS A 390 -15.65 -5.44 0.70
CA LYS A 390 -16.97 -6.08 0.79
C LYS A 390 -17.37 -6.80 -0.50
N VAL A 391 -17.05 -6.23 -1.66
CA VAL A 391 -17.32 -6.86 -2.96
C VAL A 391 -16.46 -8.12 -3.14
N ILE A 392 -15.16 -8.05 -2.86
CA ILE A 392 -14.23 -9.20 -2.95
C ILE A 392 -14.65 -10.35 -2.02
N ARG A 393 -15.30 -10.05 -0.89
CA ARG A 393 -15.85 -11.05 0.03
C ARG A 393 -17.24 -11.58 -0.34
N GLY A 394 -17.90 -10.97 -1.31
CA GLY A 394 -19.32 -11.25 -1.61
C GLY A 394 -20.29 -10.70 -0.55
N GLU A 395 -19.84 -9.85 0.36
CA GLU A 395 -20.69 -9.14 1.34
C GLU A 395 -21.51 -8.02 0.69
N ARG A 396 -21.05 -7.54 -0.47
CA ARG A 396 -21.75 -6.56 -1.32
C ARG A 396 -21.79 -7.05 -2.76
N LYS A 397 -22.91 -6.80 -3.45
CA LYS A 397 -23.03 -7.07 -4.89
C LYS A 397 -22.08 -6.17 -5.68
N ASN A 398 -21.45 -6.75 -6.69
CA ASN A 398 -20.64 -5.98 -7.63
C ASN A 398 -21.50 -4.98 -8.42
N GLN A 399 -20.92 -3.83 -8.75
CA GLN A 399 -21.53 -2.80 -9.59
C GLN A 399 -20.46 -2.08 -10.41
N LYS A 400 -20.81 -1.60 -11.60
CA LYS A 400 -19.83 -1.01 -12.55
C LYS A 400 -19.37 0.39 -12.17
N THR A 401 -20.18 1.12 -11.43
CA THR A 401 -19.90 2.51 -11.00
C THR A 401 -19.58 2.56 -9.53
N VAL A 402 -18.90 3.64 -9.11
CA VAL A 402 -18.52 3.91 -7.71
C VAL A 402 -19.75 3.76 -6.78
N PRO A 403 -19.64 3.01 -5.67
CA PRO A 403 -20.79 2.53 -4.89
C PRO A 403 -21.23 3.43 -3.73
N ILE A 404 -20.62 4.60 -3.60
CA ILE A 404 -20.79 5.53 -2.48
C ILE A 404 -20.76 6.95 -3.02
N GLU A 405 -21.34 7.87 -2.26
CA GLU A 405 -21.29 9.31 -2.50
C GLU A 405 -20.33 9.97 -1.49
N PRO A 406 -19.81 11.18 -1.79
CA PRO A 406 -18.86 11.91 -0.94
C PRO A 406 -19.33 12.17 0.50
#